data_AF-A0A382FIR2-F1
#
_entry.id   AF-A0A382FIR2-F1
#
_cell.length_a   1.000
_cell.length_b   1.000
_cell.length_c   1.000
_cell.angle_alpha   90.00
_cell.angle_beta   90.00
_cell.angle_gamma   90.00
#
_symmetry.space_group_name_H-M   'P 1'
#
loop_
_entity.id
_entity.type
_entity.pdbx_description
1 polymer ?
#
loop_
_entity_poly.entity_id
_entity_poly.type
_entity_poly.pdbx_seq_one_letter_code
_entity_poly.pdbx_strand_id
1 'polypeptide(L)'
;VSSTNKLTTETLSVDFDTWQLPGIELHQLMDDLRAQAPVVPVTFLGERVWLITDHAHVAAGFRDNNIFPPHTPYKIGIEPVIGETFQSMAGDRHRIFRKLATPTFRPRSVEQIDSDML
;
A
#
# COMPACT_ATOMS: atom_id res chain seq x y z
N VAL A 1 -12.06 9.94 26.71
CA VAL A 1 -12.13 8.53 26.28
C VAL A 1 -13.45 8.17 25.56
N SER A 2 -14.51 9.02 25.57
CA SER A 2 -15.84 8.63 25.06
C SER A 2 -16.16 9.00 23.60
N SER A 3 -15.51 10.03 23.02
CA SER A 3 -15.86 10.53 21.67
C SER A 3 -15.08 9.86 20.54
N THR A 4 -13.83 9.50 20.81
CA THR A 4 -12.88 8.95 19.83
C THR A 4 -13.26 7.54 19.37
N ASN A 5 -13.60 6.66 20.32
CA ASN A 5 -14.00 5.28 20.02
C ASN A 5 -15.31 5.18 19.21
N LYS A 6 -16.17 6.20 19.33
CA LYS A 6 -17.41 6.30 18.56
C LYS A 6 -17.14 6.68 17.11
N LEU A 7 -16.25 7.65 16.87
CA LEU A 7 -15.80 8.03 15.53
C LEU A 7 -15.17 6.83 14.81
N THR A 8 -14.26 6.10 15.47
CA THR A 8 -13.63 4.90 14.90
C THR A 8 -14.67 3.85 14.49
N THR A 9 -15.62 3.54 15.37
CA THR A 9 -16.66 2.54 15.08
C THR A 9 -17.57 2.96 13.93
N GLU A 10 -17.96 4.24 13.87
CA GLU A 10 -18.77 4.80 12.78
C GLU A 10 -17.99 4.77 11.45
N THR A 11 -16.71 5.15 11.44
CA THR A 11 -15.88 5.13 10.23
C THR A 11 -15.60 3.70 9.72
N LEU A 12 -15.37 2.74 10.62
CA LEU A 12 -15.19 1.34 10.21
C LEU A 12 -16.48 0.69 9.68
N SER A 13 -17.64 1.30 9.94
CA SER A 13 -18.93 0.80 9.43
C SER A 13 -19.21 1.19 7.98
N VAL A 14 -18.43 2.14 7.43
CA VAL A 14 -18.49 2.53 6.02
C VAL A 14 -17.30 1.96 5.25
N ASP A 15 -17.50 1.77 3.95
CA ASP A 15 -16.49 1.21 3.05
C ASP A 15 -15.26 2.12 2.97
N PHE A 16 -14.07 1.53 3.12
CA PHE A 16 -12.77 2.20 3.07
C PHE A 16 -12.57 3.02 1.79
N ASP A 17 -13.12 2.58 0.66
CA ASP A 17 -13.02 3.30 -0.62
C ASP A 17 -13.75 4.65 -0.62
N THR A 18 -14.71 4.83 0.29
CA THR A 18 -15.52 6.05 0.43
C THR A 18 -15.06 6.99 1.53
N TRP A 19 -14.02 6.62 2.29
CA TRP A 19 -13.54 7.44 3.41
C TRP A 19 -13.13 8.85 2.96
N GLN A 20 -13.78 9.86 3.54
CA GLN A 20 -13.46 11.27 3.35
C GLN A 20 -12.78 11.80 4.60
N LEU A 21 -11.52 11.42 4.80
CA LEU A 21 -10.73 11.77 5.99
C LEU A 21 -9.60 12.74 5.61
N PRO A 22 -9.71 14.03 5.98
CA PRO A 22 -8.59 14.97 5.91
C PRO A 22 -7.37 14.44 6.68
N GLY A 23 -6.17 14.90 6.34
CA GLY A 23 -4.91 14.31 6.84
C GLY A 23 -4.85 14.08 8.35
N ILE A 24 -5.26 15.06 9.16
CA ILE A 24 -5.23 14.91 10.63
C ILE A 24 -6.22 13.86 11.14
N GLU A 25 -7.41 13.77 10.55
CA GLU A 25 -8.46 12.81 10.94
C GLU A 25 -8.05 11.39 10.54
N LEU A 26 -7.41 11.22 9.37
CA LEU A 26 -6.82 9.95 8.97
C LEU A 26 -5.76 9.50 9.97
N HIS A 27 -4.86 10.40 10.38
CA HIS A 27 -3.82 10.06 11.36
C HIS A 27 -4.41 9.66 12.71
N GLN A 28 -5.39 10.42 13.21
CA GLN A 28 -6.09 10.08 14.46
C GLN A 28 -6.77 8.71 14.39
N LEU A 29 -7.51 8.44 13.31
CA LEU A 29 -8.13 7.14 13.09
C LEU A 29 -7.09 6.02 13.09
N MET A 30 -5.99 6.18 12.36
CA MET A 30 -4.94 5.17 12.28
C MET A 30 -4.26 4.93 13.64
N ASP A 31 -4.11 5.95 14.47
CA ASP A 31 -3.58 5.81 15.83
C ASP A 31 -4.57 5.05 16.73
N ASP A 32 -5.86 5.38 16.65
CA ASP A 32 -6.91 4.69 17.41
C ASP A 32 -7.01 3.22 17.03
N LEU A 33 -6.97 2.89 15.73
CA LEU A 33 -7.00 1.52 15.24
C LEU A 33 -5.78 0.73 15.70
N ARG A 34 -4.60 1.36 15.65
CA ARG A 34 -3.33 0.75 16.10
C ARG A 34 -3.32 0.47 17.60
N ALA A 35 -3.99 1.30 18.40
CA ALA A 35 -4.17 1.06 19.83
C ALA A 35 -5.12 -0.12 20.13
N GLN A 36 -6.02 -0.48 19.20
CA GLN A 36 -6.92 -1.62 19.34
C GLN A 36 -6.25 -2.93 18.92
N ALA A 37 -5.68 -2.97 17.72
CA ALA A 37 -5.03 -4.16 17.18
C ALA A 37 -4.07 -3.82 16.03
N PRO A 38 -3.02 -4.64 15.81
CA PRO A 38 -2.11 -4.49 14.68
C PRO A 38 -2.77 -4.77 13.32
N VAL A 39 -3.88 -5.49 13.32
CA VAL A 39 -4.67 -5.84 12.14
C VAL A 39 -6.15 -5.69 12.51
N VAL A 40 -6.88 -4.90 11.73
CA VAL A 40 -8.31 -4.62 11.96
C VAL A 40 -9.12 -4.98 10.71
N PRO A 41 -10.31 -5.58 10.86
CA PRO A 41 -11.16 -5.85 9.72
C PRO A 41 -11.84 -4.56 9.25
N VAL A 42 -11.86 -4.35 7.94
CA VAL A 42 -12.58 -3.24 7.29
C VAL A 42 -13.33 -3.76 6.07
N THR A 43 -14.26 -2.96 5.54
CA THR A 43 -14.87 -3.23 4.23
C THR A 43 -14.10 -2.43 3.17
N PHE A 44 -13.77 -3.06 2.05
CA PHE A 44 -13.18 -2.40 0.88
C PHE A 44 -13.85 -2.91 -0.39
N LEU A 45 -14.48 -2.01 -1.14
CA LEU A 45 -15.23 -2.33 -2.37
C LEU A 45 -16.30 -3.43 -2.14
N GLY A 46 -17.02 -3.33 -1.02
CA GLY A 46 -18.07 -4.26 -0.60
C GLY A 46 -17.56 -5.56 0.03
N GLU A 47 -16.25 -5.79 0.05
CA GLU A 47 -15.65 -7.03 0.55
C GLU A 47 -14.97 -6.82 1.91
N ARG A 48 -15.01 -7.85 2.76
CA ARG A 48 -14.27 -7.80 4.03
C ARG A 48 -12.79 -8.00 3.76
N VAL A 49 -11.99 -7.02 4.16
CA VAL A 49 -10.52 -7.06 4.07
C VAL A 49 -9.87 -6.79 5.42
N TRP A 50 -8.55 -6.91 5.49
CA TRP A 50 -7.76 -6.71 6.70
C TRP A 50 -6.81 -5.54 6.52
N LEU A 51 -7.02 -4.48 7.30
CA LEU A 51 -6.15 -3.31 7.35
C LEU A 51 -5.04 -3.56 8.38
N ILE A 52 -3.79 -3.48 7.92
CA ILE A 52 -2.63 -3.56 8.80
C ILE A 52 -2.31 -2.15 9.31
N THR A 53 -2.29 -1.98 10.63
CA THR A 53 -2.20 -0.66 11.25
C THR A 53 -0.77 -0.33 11.68
N ASP A 54 0.11 -1.31 11.89
CA ASP A 54 1.47 -1.09 12.38
C ASP A 54 2.61 -1.42 11.39
N HIS A 55 3.78 -0.85 11.67
CA HIS A 55 4.97 -1.03 10.84
C HIS A 55 5.51 -2.47 10.86
N ALA A 56 5.47 -3.16 12.01
CA ALA A 56 6.07 -4.47 12.14
C ALA A 56 5.36 -5.51 11.27
N HIS A 57 4.02 -5.47 11.25
CA HIS A 57 3.18 -6.35 10.46
C HIS A 57 3.19 -5.98 8.98
N VAL A 58 3.22 -4.68 8.65
CA VAL A 58 3.44 -4.25 7.25
C VAL A 58 4.78 -4.81 6.76
N ALA A 59 5.86 -4.60 7.50
CA ALA A 59 7.19 -5.10 7.12
C ALA A 59 7.25 -6.63 7.04
N ALA A 60 6.51 -7.35 7.90
CA ALA A 60 6.40 -8.80 7.81
C ALA A 60 5.69 -9.24 6.52
N GLY A 61 4.56 -8.61 6.20
CA GLY A 61 3.81 -8.90 4.97
C GLY A 61 4.63 -8.65 3.70
N PHE A 62 5.35 -7.53 3.63
CA PHE A 62 6.22 -7.20 2.49
C PHE A 62 7.40 -8.16 2.29
N ARG A 63 7.81 -8.91 3.32
CA ARG A 63 8.88 -9.92 3.20
C ARG A 63 8.35 -11.28 2.73
N ASP A 64 7.07 -11.56 2.96
CA ASP A 64 6.44 -12.84 2.61
C ASP A 64 5.77 -12.77 1.23
N ASN A 65 6.58 -12.92 0.20
CA ASN A 65 6.10 -12.96 -1.18
C ASN A 65 5.29 -14.21 -1.54
N ASN A 66 5.23 -15.22 -0.65
CA ASN A 66 4.45 -16.43 -0.89
C ASN A 66 3.00 -16.21 -0.48
N ILE A 67 2.78 -15.67 0.73
CA ILE A 67 1.44 -15.35 1.24
C ILE A 67 0.92 -14.06 0.62
N PHE A 68 1.78 -13.05 0.46
CA PHE A 68 1.44 -11.74 -0.12
C PHE A 68 2.20 -11.50 -1.42
N PRO A 69 1.81 -12.16 -2.52
CA PRO A 69 2.44 -11.97 -3.81
C PRO A 69 2.29 -10.51 -4.28
N PRO A 70 3.38 -9.73 -4.41
CA PRO A 70 3.30 -8.29 -4.65
C PRO A 70 2.75 -7.93 -6.03
N HIS A 71 2.75 -8.88 -6.96
CA HIS A 71 2.31 -8.67 -8.35
C HIS A 71 0.79 -8.69 -8.50
N THR A 72 0.07 -9.34 -7.58
CA THR A 72 -1.38 -9.57 -7.70
C THR A 72 -2.19 -8.28 -7.76
N PRO A 73 -1.98 -7.27 -6.88
CA PRO A 73 -2.73 -6.01 -6.96
C PRO A 73 -2.53 -5.27 -8.28
N TYR A 74 -1.29 -5.22 -8.79
CA TYR A 74 -0.98 -4.58 -10.07
C TYR A 74 -1.58 -5.32 -11.26
N LYS A 75 -1.58 -6.65 -11.23
CA LYS A 75 -2.19 -7.47 -12.25
C LYS A 75 -3.71 -7.27 -12.33
N ILE A 76 -4.36 -7.07 -11.18
CA ILE A 76 -5.82 -6.86 -11.12
C ILE A 76 -6.18 -5.42 -11.49
N GLY A 77 -5.53 -4.44 -10.87
CA GLY A 77 -5.96 -3.03 -10.93
C GLY A 77 -5.34 -2.20 -12.06
N ILE A 78 -4.15 -2.58 -12.55
CA ILE A 78 -3.34 -1.72 -13.42
C ILE A 78 -3.14 -2.33 -14.80
N GLU A 79 -2.75 -3.61 -14.86
CA GLU A 79 -2.46 -4.33 -16.11
C GLU A 79 -3.59 -4.26 -17.16
N PRO A 80 -4.90 -4.33 -16.80
CA PRO A 80 -5.98 -4.22 -17.79
C PRO A 80 -6.04 -2.88 -18.52
N VAL A 81 -5.47 -1.83 -17.93
CA VAL A 81 -5.53 -0.46 -18.46
C VAL A 81 -4.29 -0.10 -19.25
N ILE A 82 -3.10 -0.45 -18.75
CA ILE A 82 -1.81 -0.01 -19.32
C ILE A 82 -0.98 -1.15 -19.93
N GLY A 83 -1.45 -2.39 -19.84
CA GLY A 83 -0.70 -3.59 -20.21
C GLY A 83 0.23 -4.09 -19.11
N GLU A 84 0.94 -5.18 -19.40
CA GLU A 84 1.85 -5.84 -18.45
C GLU A 84 3.01 -4.90 -18.08
N THR A 85 3.27 -4.74 -16.79
CA THR A 85 4.42 -3.99 -16.28
C THR A 85 5.29 -4.92 -15.45
N PHE A 86 6.55 -4.54 -15.19
CA PHE A 86 7.36 -5.36 -14.29
C PHE A 86 6.76 -5.47 -12.89
N GLN A 87 5.87 -4.54 -12.47
CA GLN A 87 5.15 -4.62 -11.19
C GLN A 87 4.08 -5.71 -11.16
N SER A 88 3.46 -6.02 -12.32
CA SER A 88 2.47 -7.11 -12.43
C SER A 88 3.09 -8.47 -12.80
N MET A 89 4.38 -8.49 -13.15
CA MET A 89 5.16 -9.72 -13.37
C MET A 89 5.51 -10.43 -12.06
N ALA A 90 5.68 -11.76 -12.14
CA ALA A 90 6.14 -12.60 -11.02
C ALA A 90 7.49 -13.26 -11.32
N GLY A 91 8.18 -13.70 -10.25
CA GLY A 91 9.38 -14.53 -10.33
C GLY A 91 10.53 -13.91 -11.13
N ASP A 92 11.17 -14.73 -11.98
CA ASP A 92 12.35 -14.32 -12.75
C ASP A 92 12.03 -13.25 -13.79
N ARG A 93 10.82 -13.22 -14.35
CA ARG A 93 10.39 -12.17 -15.28
C ARG A 93 10.45 -10.80 -14.60
N HIS A 94 9.87 -10.68 -13.39
CA HIS A 94 9.99 -9.47 -12.58
C HIS A 94 11.45 -9.09 -12.33
N ARG A 95 12.30 -10.05 -11.94
CA ARG A 95 13.72 -9.80 -11.64
C ARG A 95 14.49 -9.26 -12.85
N ILE A 96 14.29 -9.88 -14.02
CA ILE A 96 14.97 -9.51 -15.26
C ILE A 96 14.53 -8.11 -15.69
N PHE A 97 13.22 -7.86 -15.78
CA PHE A 97 12.71 -6.57 -16.23
C PHE A 97 13.03 -5.44 -15.25
N ARG A 98 12.97 -5.68 -13.94
CA ARG A 98 13.41 -4.71 -12.94
C ARG A 98 14.88 -4.34 -13.15
N LYS A 99 15.75 -5.31 -13.38
CA LYS A 99 17.19 -5.06 -13.61
C LYS A 99 17.45 -4.20 -14.86
N LEU A 100 16.60 -4.34 -15.89
CA LEU A 100 16.67 -3.54 -17.11
C LEU A 100 16.13 -2.12 -16.90
N ALA A 101 15.07 -1.95 -16.12
CA ALA A 101 14.38 -0.67 -15.94
C ALA A 101 15.01 0.24 -14.88
N THR A 102 15.60 -0.31 -13.81
CA THR A 102 16.10 0.50 -12.68
C THR A 102 17.48 1.16 -12.81
N PRO A 103 18.35 0.93 -13.82
CA PRO A 103 19.66 1.58 -13.89
C PRO A 103 19.62 3.11 -13.85
N THR A 104 18.64 3.74 -14.51
CA THR A 104 18.46 5.20 -14.53
C THR A 104 18.13 5.79 -13.15
N PHE A 105 17.63 4.96 -12.24
CA PHE A 105 17.26 5.36 -10.87
C PHE A 105 18.37 5.10 -9.85
N ARG A 106 19.60 4.79 -10.30
CA ARG A 106 20.75 4.67 -9.40
C ARG A 106 21.22 6.05 -8.94
N PRO A 107 21.76 6.20 -7.72
CA PRO A 107 22.16 7.49 -7.16
C PRO A 107 22.97 8.36 -8.15
N ARG A 108 24.03 7.81 -8.75
CA ARG A 108 24.85 8.52 -9.74
C ARG A 108 24.07 9.00 -10.96
N SER A 109 23.15 8.19 -11.48
CA SER A 109 22.35 8.57 -12.65
C SER A 109 21.34 9.67 -12.30
N VAL A 110 20.79 9.65 -11.09
CA VAL A 110 19.91 10.70 -10.57
C VAL A 110 20.69 12.01 -10.38
N GLU A 111 21.89 11.96 -9.78
CA GLU A 111 22.78 13.13 -9.61
C GLU A 111 23.16 13.77 -10.96
N GLN A 112 23.42 12.95 -11.98
CA GLN A 112 23.71 13.44 -13.33
C GLN A 112 22.50 14.15 -13.96
N ILE A 113 21.30 13.57 -13.84
CA ILE A 113 20.07 14.20 -14.34
C ILE A 113 19.83 15.55 -13.65
N ASP A 114 20.01 15.61 -12.33
CA ASP A 114 19.84 16.85 -11.56
C ASP A 114 20.85 17.93 -11.99
N SER A 115 22.10 17.54 -12.22
CA SER A 115 23.15 18.44 -12.71
C SER A 115 22.89 18.93 -14.15
N ASP A 116 22.31 18.09 -15.01
CA ASP A 116 22.01 18.42 -16.42
C ASP A 116 20.70 19.23 -16.58
N MET A 117 19.85 19.28 -15.55
CA MET A 117 18.58 20.04 -15.54
C MET A 117 18.73 21.47 -14.98
N LEU A 118 19.89 21.82 -14.42
CA LEU A 118 20.24 23.15 -13.88
C LEU A 118 21.15 23.93 -14.85
#